data_AF-A0A1Q5ADC3-F1
#
_entry.id   AF-A0A1Q5ADC3-F1
#
_cell.length_a   1.000
_cell.length_b   1.000
_cell.length_c   1.000
_cell.angle_alpha   90.00
_cell.angle_beta   90.00
_cell.angle_gamma   90.00
#
_symmetry.space_group_name_H-M   'P 1'
#
loop_
_entity.id
_entity.type
_entity.pdbx_description
1 polymer ?
#
loop_
_entity_poly.entity_id
_entity_poly.type
_entity_poly.pdbx_seq_one_letter_code
_entity_poly.pdbx_strand_id
1 'polypeptide(L)'
;MTSHQAPITAPIPAPLPARTRIGAAVGLLFLSPICAEYLIGYDQIISNPLDMLTGLLVLGPLYGTVAVLIREAARRTGRGWPTMLLLSAAFGLIQAGVIDQSLFNPDFVDEASWDDDRLPTFVAGLGISVKHLVGFVGGHVIWSFCAPIGVVESCVPRIADRPWLGRVGITVMIVLYGLGALVIFKEHSKQFLATPAQFGTVGLFALALAVAAFAMPRRFPRRGVDGRGGEGRDEGGRGSGGRVPPPWAVGCGAVVLMGAHQLSSPGWGGVALNGAALVLAGGALLWWSGRPDWGPAHVLAVCGAALVVNAALSFVVEPLGDTSPVVKYGANGVLMIVVLLLLGWARRRLRFTAAPRQLEGARSA
;
A
#
# COMPACT_ATOMS: atom_id res chain seq x y z
N MET A 1 54.52 17.23 25.30
CA MET A 1 53.34 16.46 25.76
C MET A 1 52.22 16.68 24.77
N THR A 2 52.12 15.83 23.75
CA THR A 2 51.06 15.87 22.73
C THR A 2 49.92 14.94 23.18
N SER A 3 48.79 15.52 23.57
CA SER A 3 47.59 14.80 23.97
C SER A 3 46.92 14.16 22.75
N HIS A 4 47.06 12.84 22.64
CA HIS A 4 46.29 12.02 21.71
C HIS A 4 44.82 12.00 22.16
N GLN A 5 43.95 12.78 21.51
CA GLN A 5 42.50 12.60 21.69
C GLN A 5 42.09 11.31 20.99
N ALA A 6 41.58 10.35 21.76
CA ALA A 6 40.99 9.13 21.25
C ALA A 6 39.76 9.47 20.39
N PRO A 7 39.55 8.80 19.23
CA PRO A 7 38.36 9.02 18.43
C PRO A 7 37.12 8.61 19.23
N ILE A 8 36.20 9.57 19.42
CA ILE A 8 34.88 9.32 19.99
C ILE A 8 34.14 8.38 19.04
N THR A 9 34.18 7.08 19.32
CA THR A 9 33.35 6.08 18.64
C THR A 9 31.90 6.44 18.91
N ALA A 10 31.18 6.83 17.85
CA ALA A 10 29.75 7.07 17.93
C ALA A 10 29.07 5.83 18.53
N PRO A 11 28.20 5.97 19.54
CA PRO A 11 27.56 4.83 20.17
C PRO A 11 26.77 4.03 19.12
N ILE A 12 27.05 2.73 19.05
CA ILE A 12 26.30 1.79 18.22
C ILE A 12 24.82 1.92 18.60
N PRO A 13 23.90 2.22 17.67
CA PRO A 13 22.49 2.36 17.99
C PRO A 13 21.99 1.07 18.65
N ALA A 14 21.45 1.19 19.86
CA ALA A 14 20.90 0.05 20.59
C ALA A 14 19.94 -0.76 19.68
N PRO A 15 19.99 -2.10 19.71
CA PRO A 15 19.10 -2.94 18.91
C PRO A 15 17.64 -2.61 19.24
N LEU A 16 16.84 -2.40 18.19
CA LEU A 16 15.43 -2.02 18.32
C LEU A 16 14.63 -3.12 19.03
N PRO A 17 13.67 -2.77 19.91
CA PRO A 17 12.85 -3.75 20.62
C PRO A 17 12.15 -4.69 19.63
N ALA A 18 12.35 -6.01 19.79
CA ALA A 18 11.71 -7.01 18.94
C ALA A 18 10.18 -6.85 18.89
N ARG A 19 9.59 -6.43 20.03
CA ARG A 19 8.16 -6.14 20.17
C ARG A 19 7.65 -5.11 19.15
N THR A 20 8.41 -4.05 18.86
CA THR A 20 7.98 -3.02 17.91
C THR A 20 7.99 -3.53 16.47
N ARG A 21 8.99 -4.37 16.12
CA ARG A 21 9.08 -4.98 14.78
C ARG A 21 7.95 -5.98 14.54
N ILE A 22 7.70 -6.85 15.53
CA ILE A 22 6.60 -7.83 15.48
C ILE A 22 5.26 -7.10 15.40
N GLY A 23 5.03 -6.09 16.25
CA GLY A 23 3.80 -5.30 16.23
C GLY A 23 3.56 -4.60 14.89
N ALA A 24 4.60 -4.08 14.24
CA ALA A 24 4.47 -3.49 12.91
C ALA A 24 4.12 -4.54 11.83
N ALA A 25 4.79 -5.69 11.84
CA ALA A 25 4.50 -6.78 10.91
C ALA A 25 3.08 -7.32 11.08
N VAL A 26 2.64 -7.56 12.31
CA VAL A 26 1.27 -8.01 12.63
C VAL A 26 0.24 -6.94 12.29
N GLY A 27 0.53 -5.66 12.58
CA GLY A 27 -0.34 -4.55 12.20
C GLY A 27 -0.54 -4.47 10.69
N LEU A 28 0.51 -4.67 9.90
CA LEU A 28 0.41 -4.70 8.44
C LEU A 28 -0.30 -5.96 7.92
N LEU A 29 -0.03 -7.12 8.54
CA LEU A 29 -0.67 -8.40 8.21
C LEU A 29 -2.21 -8.31 8.29
N PHE A 30 -2.75 -7.53 9.24
CA PHE A 30 -4.20 -7.38 9.39
C PHE A 30 -4.76 -6.11 8.75
N LEU A 31 -4.00 -5.00 8.72
CA LEU A 31 -4.50 -3.78 8.08
C LEU A 31 -4.71 -3.96 6.57
N SER A 32 -3.83 -4.73 5.92
CA SER A 32 -3.91 -5.00 4.48
C SER A 32 -5.23 -5.65 4.03
N PRO A 33 -5.66 -6.80 4.56
CA PRO A 33 -6.96 -7.38 4.21
C PRO A 33 -8.15 -6.52 4.63
N ILE A 34 -8.07 -5.81 5.77
CA ILE A 34 -9.13 -4.87 6.17
C ILE A 34 -9.30 -3.78 5.12
N CYS A 35 -8.19 -3.23 4.61
CA CYS A 35 -8.21 -2.22 3.57
C CYS A 35 -8.71 -2.75 2.23
N ALA A 36 -8.40 -4.02 1.90
CA ALA A 36 -8.81 -4.66 0.67
C ALA A 36 -10.32 -4.97 0.66
N GLU A 37 -10.82 -5.61 1.72
CA GLU A 37 -12.13 -6.26 1.70
C GLU A 37 -13.19 -5.56 2.55
N TYR A 38 -12.80 -5.03 3.72
CA TYR A 38 -13.79 -4.55 4.70
C TYR A 38 -14.06 -3.05 4.58
N LEU A 39 -13.07 -2.24 4.21
CA LEU A 39 -13.25 -0.78 4.19
C LEU A 39 -14.26 -0.28 3.17
N ILE A 40 -14.39 -0.94 2.01
CA ILE A 40 -15.35 -0.55 0.98
C ILE A 40 -16.78 -1.01 1.32
N GLY A 41 -16.93 -1.98 2.24
CA GLY A 41 -18.22 -2.39 2.79
C GLY A 41 -19.20 -3.02 1.79
N TYR A 42 -18.66 -3.67 0.75
CA TYR A 42 -19.46 -4.27 -0.33
C TYR A 42 -19.97 -5.68 0.03
N ASP A 43 -19.27 -6.42 0.88
CA ASP A 43 -19.65 -7.81 1.21
C ASP A 43 -20.52 -7.85 2.48
N GLN A 44 -21.56 -8.69 2.47
CA GLN A 44 -22.44 -8.95 3.61
C GLN A 44 -21.71 -9.34 4.91
N ILE A 45 -20.48 -9.85 4.81
CA ILE A 45 -19.61 -10.17 5.95
C ILE A 45 -19.43 -8.98 6.90
N ILE A 46 -19.54 -7.74 6.37
CA ILE A 46 -19.46 -6.50 7.15
C ILE A 46 -20.51 -6.41 8.26
N SER A 47 -21.61 -7.15 8.12
CA SER A 47 -22.70 -7.20 9.08
C SER A 47 -22.50 -8.19 10.24
N ASN A 48 -21.48 -9.04 10.16
CA ASN A 48 -21.19 -10.05 11.17
C ASN A 48 -19.72 -9.96 11.66
N PRO A 49 -19.47 -9.35 12.84
CA PRO A 49 -18.11 -9.21 13.37
C PRO A 49 -17.34 -10.51 13.56
N LEU A 50 -18.03 -11.62 13.83
CA LEU A 50 -17.38 -12.92 13.99
C LEU A 50 -16.89 -13.44 12.64
N ASP A 51 -17.70 -13.27 11.58
CA ASP A 51 -17.30 -13.65 10.23
C ASP A 51 -16.18 -12.77 9.69
N MET A 52 -16.17 -11.47 10.02
CA MET A 52 -15.02 -10.61 9.74
C MET A 52 -13.75 -11.13 10.42
N LEU A 53 -13.84 -11.59 11.67
CA LEU A 53 -12.67 -12.11 12.38
C LEU A 53 -12.17 -13.44 11.80
N THR A 54 -13.08 -14.36 11.46
CA THR A 54 -12.72 -15.64 10.84
C THR A 54 -12.24 -15.45 9.40
N GLY A 55 -12.81 -14.50 8.66
CA GLY A 55 -12.37 -14.10 7.32
C GLY A 55 -10.90 -13.64 7.31
N LEU A 56 -10.45 -12.91 8.33
CA LEU A 56 -9.04 -12.55 8.48
C LEU A 56 -8.08 -13.74 8.62
N LEU A 57 -8.56 -14.93 8.99
CA LEU A 57 -7.73 -16.14 9.01
C LEU A 57 -7.34 -16.61 7.59
N VAL A 58 -8.13 -16.26 6.58
CA VAL A 58 -7.84 -16.55 5.17
C VAL A 58 -7.26 -15.32 4.48
N LEU A 59 -7.88 -14.15 4.69
CA LEU A 59 -7.49 -12.89 4.07
C LEU A 59 -6.15 -12.36 4.60
N GLY A 60 -5.83 -12.58 5.87
CA GLY A 60 -4.52 -12.22 6.46
C GLY A 60 -3.37 -12.92 5.74
N PRO A 61 -3.39 -14.26 5.62
CA PRO A 61 -2.47 -15.00 4.78
C PRO A 61 -2.45 -14.55 3.31
N LEU A 62 -3.60 -14.25 2.70
CA LEU A 62 -3.68 -13.89 1.28
C LEU A 62 -3.13 -12.48 0.97
N TYR A 63 -3.58 -11.47 1.70
CA TYR A 63 -3.26 -10.06 1.46
C TYR A 63 -2.11 -9.56 2.34
N GLY A 64 -2.20 -9.83 3.64
CA GLY A 64 -1.30 -9.26 4.63
C GLY A 64 0.12 -9.76 4.51
N THR A 65 0.31 -11.04 4.22
CA THR A 65 1.66 -11.60 4.00
C THR A 65 2.31 -10.96 2.78
N VAL A 66 1.56 -10.73 1.71
CA VAL A 66 2.03 -10.08 0.48
C VAL A 66 2.45 -8.64 0.78
N ALA A 67 1.62 -7.86 1.48
CA ALA A 67 1.97 -6.50 1.89
C ALA A 67 3.27 -6.46 2.72
N VAL A 68 3.42 -7.39 3.67
CA VAL A 68 4.64 -7.54 4.48
C VAL A 68 5.84 -7.93 3.62
N LEU A 69 5.69 -8.89 2.69
CA LEU A 69 6.76 -9.38 1.81
C LEU A 69 7.22 -8.33 0.80
N ILE A 70 6.31 -7.59 0.16
CA ILE A 70 6.61 -6.45 -0.73
C ILE A 70 7.48 -5.45 0.03
N ARG A 71 7.05 -5.09 1.24
CA ARG A 71 7.75 -4.14 2.09
C ARG A 71 9.13 -4.66 2.50
N GLU A 72 9.23 -5.91 2.94
CA GLU A 72 10.51 -6.53 3.32
C GLU A 72 11.49 -6.59 2.14
N ALA A 73 11.02 -6.96 0.94
CA ALA A 73 11.86 -7.02 -0.26
C ALA A 73 12.41 -5.65 -0.65
N ALA A 74 11.56 -4.61 -0.62
CA ALA A 74 11.99 -3.25 -0.89
C ALA A 74 13.05 -2.78 0.14
N ARG A 75 12.77 -2.91 1.44
CA ARG A 75 13.69 -2.40 2.49
C ARG A 75 15.00 -3.16 2.56
N ARG A 76 15.00 -4.49 2.37
CA ARG A 76 16.24 -5.31 2.38
C ARG A 76 17.17 -5.01 1.23
N THR A 77 16.61 -4.61 0.09
CA THR A 77 17.40 -4.32 -1.09
C THR A 77 17.77 -2.85 -1.22
N GLY A 78 17.54 -2.05 -0.17
CA GLY A 78 17.82 -0.61 -0.13
C GLY A 78 16.92 0.20 -1.07
N ARG A 79 15.73 -0.31 -1.40
CA ARG A 79 14.76 0.28 -2.33
C ARG A 79 13.56 0.87 -1.59
N GLY A 80 12.73 1.62 -2.32
CA GLY A 80 11.60 2.37 -1.77
C GLY A 80 10.31 2.18 -2.57
N TRP A 81 9.50 3.23 -2.60
CA TRP A 81 8.16 3.24 -3.19
C TRP A 81 8.08 2.76 -4.65
N PRO A 82 9.00 3.07 -5.56
CA PRO A 82 8.93 2.55 -6.93
C PRO A 82 8.91 1.00 -6.98
N THR A 83 9.73 0.35 -6.16
CA THR A 83 9.76 -1.11 -6.04
C THR A 83 8.49 -1.64 -5.39
N MET A 84 7.99 -0.96 -4.34
CA MET A 84 6.74 -1.36 -3.69
C MET A 84 5.57 -1.28 -4.67
N LEU A 85 5.44 -0.21 -5.45
CA LEU A 85 4.37 -0.05 -6.45
C LEU A 85 4.40 -1.14 -7.53
N LEU A 86 5.58 -1.43 -8.08
CA LEU A 86 5.71 -2.46 -9.12
C LEU A 86 5.48 -3.87 -8.59
N LEU A 87 5.96 -4.19 -7.38
CA LEU A 87 5.66 -5.47 -6.75
C LEU A 87 4.18 -5.58 -6.37
N SER A 88 3.57 -4.51 -5.87
CA SER A 88 2.12 -4.47 -5.63
C SER A 88 1.32 -4.72 -6.90
N ALA A 89 1.76 -4.17 -8.05
CA ALA A 89 1.11 -4.42 -9.34
C ALA A 89 1.29 -5.87 -9.80
N ALA A 90 2.49 -6.45 -9.60
CA ALA A 90 2.76 -7.85 -9.92
C ALA A 90 1.87 -8.79 -9.08
N PHE A 91 1.78 -8.56 -7.76
CA PHE A 91 0.94 -9.36 -6.89
C PHE A 91 -0.54 -9.11 -7.11
N GLY A 92 -0.97 -7.88 -7.42
CA GLY A 92 -2.35 -7.59 -7.79
C GLY A 92 -2.77 -8.32 -9.06
N LEU A 93 -1.88 -8.43 -10.05
CA LEU A 93 -2.14 -9.22 -11.25
C LEU A 93 -2.19 -10.72 -10.97
N ILE A 94 -1.28 -11.24 -10.12
CA ILE A 94 -1.31 -12.64 -9.68
C ILE A 94 -2.63 -12.93 -8.95
N GLN A 95 -3.07 -12.02 -8.10
CA GLN A 95 -4.27 -12.21 -7.30
C GLN A 95 -5.52 -12.27 -8.18
N ALA A 96 -5.75 -11.23 -8.97
CA ALA A 96 -6.92 -11.11 -9.85
C ALA A 96 -6.90 -12.10 -11.04
N GLY A 97 -5.70 -12.45 -11.52
CA GLY A 97 -5.52 -13.26 -12.73
C GLY A 97 -5.28 -14.74 -12.50
N VAL A 98 -4.61 -15.10 -11.40
CA VAL A 98 -4.24 -16.50 -11.10
C VAL A 98 -5.05 -17.03 -9.93
N ILE A 99 -5.10 -16.29 -8.82
CA ILE A 99 -5.64 -16.83 -7.56
C ILE A 99 -7.17 -16.84 -7.59
N ASP A 100 -7.83 -15.70 -7.72
CA ASP A 100 -9.30 -15.61 -7.75
C ASP A 100 -9.87 -15.72 -9.18
N GLN A 101 -9.03 -15.48 -10.19
CA GLN A 101 -9.37 -15.57 -11.62
C GLN A 101 -10.48 -14.60 -12.07
N SER A 102 -10.75 -13.55 -11.27
CA SER A 102 -11.74 -12.49 -11.52
C SER A 102 -11.54 -11.73 -12.82
N LEU A 103 -10.31 -11.68 -13.36
CA LEU A 103 -10.05 -11.06 -14.66
C LEU A 103 -10.66 -11.82 -15.84
N PHE A 104 -10.85 -13.13 -15.69
CA PHE A 104 -11.22 -14.02 -16.77
C PHE A 104 -12.58 -14.68 -16.58
N ASN A 105 -13.03 -14.84 -15.33
CA ASN A 105 -14.29 -15.50 -15.01
C ASN A 105 -15.48 -14.58 -15.33
N PRO A 106 -16.34 -14.90 -16.32
CA PRO A 106 -17.53 -14.11 -16.61
C PRO A 106 -18.57 -14.19 -15.48
N ASP A 107 -18.53 -15.24 -14.66
CA ASP A 107 -19.49 -15.52 -13.58
C ASP A 107 -18.80 -15.37 -12.20
N PHE A 108 -17.87 -14.42 -12.07
CA PHE A 108 -17.15 -14.21 -10.82
C PHE A 108 -18.05 -13.68 -9.70
N VAL A 109 -19.00 -12.80 -10.05
CA VAL A 109 -20.07 -12.32 -9.18
C VAL A 109 -21.39 -12.72 -9.83
N ASP A 110 -22.25 -13.39 -9.06
CA ASP A 110 -23.56 -13.85 -9.51
C ASP A 110 -24.60 -12.71 -9.42
N GLU A 111 -24.34 -11.61 -10.14
CA GLU A 111 -25.24 -10.45 -10.23
C GLU A 111 -25.21 -9.82 -11.63
N ALA A 112 -26.35 -9.28 -12.08
CA ALA A 112 -26.46 -8.60 -13.38
C ALA A 112 -25.52 -7.38 -13.49
N SER A 113 -25.24 -6.72 -12.35
CA SER A 113 -24.34 -5.57 -12.25
C SER A 113 -22.90 -5.88 -12.70
N TRP A 114 -22.50 -7.16 -12.63
CA TRP A 114 -21.18 -7.61 -13.07
C TRP A 114 -20.96 -7.42 -14.56
N ASP A 115 -21.92 -7.82 -15.38
CA ASP A 115 -21.83 -7.68 -16.83
C ASP A 115 -21.99 -6.23 -17.29
N ASP A 116 -22.72 -5.42 -16.54
CA ASP A 116 -22.82 -3.97 -16.75
C ASP A 116 -21.47 -3.25 -16.54
N ASP A 117 -20.61 -3.68 -15.61
CA ASP A 117 -19.23 -3.14 -15.48
C ASP A 117 -18.25 -3.80 -16.49
N ARG A 118 -18.41 -5.11 -16.74
CA ARG A 118 -17.47 -5.93 -17.51
C ARG A 118 -17.56 -5.68 -19.01
N LEU A 119 -18.75 -5.80 -19.60
CA LEU A 119 -18.95 -5.86 -21.06
C LEU A 119 -18.59 -4.56 -21.81
N PRO A 120 -18.83 -3.34 -21.29
CA PRO A 120 -18.59 -2.10 -22.03
C PRO A 120 -17.15 -1.87 -22.51
N THR A 121 -16.16 -2.49 -21.86
CA THR A 121 -14.76 -2.47 -22.28
C THR A 121 -14.14 -3.85 -22.41
N PHE A 122 -14.99 -4.85 -22.71
CA PHE A 122 -14.54 -6.21 -22.96
C PHE A 122 -13.79 -6.32 -24.30
N VAL A 123 -12.60 -6.90 -24.26
CA VAL A 123 -11.76 -7.15 -25.43
C VAL A 123 -11.74 -8.65 -25.68
N ALA A 124 -12.56 -9.12 -26.63
CA ALA A 124 -12.76 -10.54 -26.90
C ALA A 124 -11.46 -11.30 -27.18
N GLY A 125 -10.51 -10.70 -27.92
CA GLY A 125 -9.22 -11.32 -28.23
C GLY A 125 -8.31 -11.56 -27.01
N LEU A 126 -8.54 -10.85 -25.90
CA LEU A 126 -7.81 -11.03 -24.64
C LEU A 126 -8.64 -11.76 -23.57
N GLY A 127 -9.96 -11.87 -23.77
CA GLY A 127 -10.88 -12.46 -22.81
C GLY A 127 -10.99 -11.68 -21.50
N ILE A 128 -10.74 -10.36 -21.52
CA ILE A 128 -10.77 -9.49 -20.33
C ILE A 128 -11.54 -8.21 -20.59
N SER A 129 -12.10 -7.64 -19.52
CA SER A 129 -12.53 -6.24 -19.48
C SER A 129 -11.36 -5.34 -19.08
N VAL A 130 -11.09 -4.29 -19.85
CA VAL A 130 -10.04 -3.31 -19.52
C VAL A 130 -10.40 -2.57 -18.23
N LYS A 131 -11.69 -2.28 -18.01
CA LYS A 131 -12.20 -1.70 -16.77
C LYS A 131 -11.89 -2.59 -15.56
N HIS A 132 -12.16 -3.89 -15.64
CA HIS A 132 -11.84 -4.84 -14.55
C HIS A 132 -10.34 -4.95 -14.33
N LEU A 133 -9.53 -5.02 -15.39
CA LEU A 133 -8.07 -5.05 -15.27
C LEU A 133 -7.54 -3.85 -14.48
N VAL A 134 -7.96 -2.64 -14.87
CA VAL A 134 -7.52 -1.41 -14.20
C VAL A 134 -8.09 -1.32 -12.78
N GLY A 135 -9.35 -1.71 -12.58
CA GLY A 135 -10.03 -1.71 -11.29
C GLY A 135 -9.41 -2.67 -10.28
N PHE A 136 -9.28 -3.96 -10.61
CA PHE A 136 -8.74 -4.96 -9.69
C PHE A 136 -7.25 -4.78 -9.43
N VAL A 137 -6.43 -4.61 -10.48
CA VAL A 137 -4.98 -4.42 -10.28
C VAL A 137 -4.70 -3.08 -9.60
N GLY A 138 -5.39 -2.00 -10.01
CA GLY A 138 -5.29 -0.69 -9.37
C GLY A 138 -5.73 -0.73 -7.91
N GLY A 139 -6.84 -1.42 -7.63
CA GLY A 139 -7.37 -1.61 -6.29
C GLY A 139 -6.40 -2.36 -5.38
N HIS A 140 -5.80 -3.45 -5.88
CA HIS A 140 -4.76 -4.17 -5.15
C HIS A 140 -3.54 -3.29 -4.86
N VAL A 141 -3.08 -2.54 -5.86
CA VAL A 141 -1.93 -1.63 -5.69
C VAL A 141 -2.20 -0.61 -4.61
N ILE A 142 -3.34 0.07 -4.68
CA ILE A 142 -3.66 1.20 -3.80
C ILE A 142 -4.11 0.72 -2.43
N TRP A 143 -5.24 0.00 -2.37
CA TRP A 143 -5.96 -0.29 -1.13
C TRP A 143 -5.36 -1.48 -0.40
N SER A 144 -5.08 -2.58 -1.11
CA SER A 144 -4.62 -3.81 -0.48
C SER A 144 -3.18 -3.71 0.02
N PHE A 145 -2.30 -3.01 -0.72
CA PHE A 145 -0.86 -3.06 -0.45
C PHE A 145 -0.24 -1.71 -0.09
N CYS A 146 -0.21 -0.72 -1.00
CA CYS A 146 0.59 0.48 -0.78
C CYS A 146 0.06 1.36 0.36
N ALA A 147 -1.25 1.57 0.45
CA ALA A 147 -1.85 2.36 1.51
C ALA A 147 -1.59 1.80 2.92
N PRO A 148 -1.88 0.52 3.22
CA PRO A 148 -1.62 -0.06 4.53
C PRO A 148 -0.11 -0.09 4.85
N ILE A 149 0.78 -0.34 3.87
CA ILE A 149 2.24 -0.24 4.08
C ILE A 149 2.62 1.17 4.56
N GLY A 150 2.17 2.21 3.87
CA GLY A 150 2.54 3.59 4.20
C GLY A 150 1.97 4.08 5.53
N VAL A 151 0.75 3.64 5.87
CA VAL A 151 0.12 3.96 7.17
C VAL A 151 0.87 3.27 8.31
N VAL A 152 1.18 1.97 8.20
CA VAL A 152 1.91 1.25 9.26
C VAL A 152 3.34 1.78 9.40
N GLU A 153 4.06 2.07 8.31
CA GLU A 153 5.39 2.70 8.40
C GLU A 153 5.33 4.06 9.11
N SER A 154 4.27 4.84 8.90
CA SER A 154 4.05 6.12 9.58
C SER A 154 3.75 5.99 11.07
N CYS A 155 3.25 4.82 11.51
CA CYS A 155 3.02 4.49 12.91
C CYS A 155 4.33 4.17 13.66
N VAL A 156 5.31 3.64 12.94
CA VAL A 156 6.62 3.22 13.48
C VAL A 156 7.80 3.90 12.76
N PRO A 157 7.85 5.24 12.71
CA PRO A 157 8.78 5.98 11.84
C PRO A 157 10.27 5.71 12.11
N ARG A 158 10.62 5.32 13.35
CA ARG A 158 12.00 4.99 13.74
C ARG A 158 12.54 3.71 13.09
N ILE A 159 11.67 2.84 12.60
CA ILE A 159 12.02 1.54 12.01
C ILE A 159 11.45 1.36 10.59
N ALA A 160 10.83 2.40 10.04
CA ALA A 160 10.15 2.36 8.75
C ALA A 160 11.09 2.02 7.59
N ASP A 161 12.35 2.47 7.65
CA ASP A 161 13.38 2.23 6.64
C ASP A 161 14.16 0.93 6.85
N ARG A 162 13.83 0.12 7.87
CA ARG A 162 14.59 -1.09 8.24
C ARG A 162 13.77 -2.37 8.10
N PRO A 163 14.36 -3.51 7.70
CA PRO A 163 13.68 -4.80 7.73
C PRO A 163 13.07 -5.11 9.12
N TRP A 164 11.85 -5.61 9.16
CA TRP A 164 11.13 -5.99 10.38
C TRP A 164 11.33 -7.46 10.73
N LEU A 165 11.42 -8.32 9.71
CA LEU A 165 11.49 -9.76 9.89
C LEU A 165 12.93 -10.29 9.88
N GLY A 166 13.10 -11.56 10.26
CA GLY A 166 14.30 -12.36 9.98
C GLY A 166 14.03 -13.33 8.83
N ARG A 167 14.97 -14.25 8.55
CA ARG A 167 14.77 -15.31 7.55
C ARG A 167 13.56 -16.19 7.88
N VAL A 168 13.42 -16.61 9.13
CA VAL A 168 12.28 -17.41 9.62
C VAL A 168 10.96 -16.70 9.37
N GLY A 169 10.87 -15.41 9.73
CA GLY A 169 9.66 -14.62 9.52
C GLY A 169 9.27 -14.54 8.03
N ILE A 170 10.24 -14.38 7.12
CA ILE A 170 9.97 -14.41 5.68
C ILE A 170 9.45 -15.77 5.25
N THR A 171 10.09 -16.87 5.67
CA THR A 171 9.64 -18.23 5.34
C THR A 171 8.21 -18.46 5.81
N VAL A 172 7.87 -18.03 7.03
CA VAL A 172 6.49 -18.12 7.55
C VAL A 172 5.52 -17.34 6.66
N MET A 173 5.84 -16.10 6.27
CA MET A 173 4.98 -15.30 5.39
C MET A 173 4.78 -15.95 4.01
N ILE A 174 5.82 -16.54 3.42
CA ILE A 174 5.73 -17.23 2.12
C ILE A 174 4.83 -18.47 2.23
N VAL A 175 4.99 -19.27 3.29
CA VAL A 175 4.17 -20.47 3.51
C VAL A 175 2.71 -20.07 3.73
N LEU A 176 2.45 -19.07 4.57
CA LEU A 176 1.09 -18.57 4.80
C LEU A 176 0.46 -18.05 3.51
N TYR A 177 1.19 -17.27 2.71
CA TYR A 177 0.72 -16.83 1.41
C TYR A 177 0.34 -18.00 0.50
N GLY A 178 1.22 -18.99 0.37
CA GLY A 178 0.96 -20.17 -0.46
C GLY A 178 -0.28 -20.95 -0.02
N LEU A 179 -0.50 -21.09 1.29
CA LEU A 179 -1.70 -21.73 1.85
C LEU A 179 -2.97 -20.90 1.57
N GLY A 180 -2.94 -19.59 1.83
CA GLY A 180 -4.08 -18.70 1.54
C GLY A 180 -4.43 -18.67 0.06
N ALA A 181 -3.42 -18.53 -0.81
CA ALA A 181 -3.59 -18.58 -2.26
C ALA A 181 -4.17 -19.91 -2.72
N LEU A 182 -3.69 -21.05 -2.19
CA LEU A 182 -4.21 -22.37 -2.54
C LEU A 182 -5.69 -22.55 -2.17
N VAL A 183 -6.10 -22.06 -0.99
CA VAL A 183 -7.50 -22.14 -0.55
C VAL A 183 -8.40 -21.37 -1.51
N ILE A 184 -8.07 -20.11 -1.80
CA ILE A 184 -8.88 -19.26 -2.69
C ILE A 184 -8.86 -19.77 -4.12
N PHE A 185 -7.70 -20.20 -4.62
CA PHE A 185 -7.57 -20.77 -5.96
C PHE A 185 -8.43 -22.02 -6.12
N LYS A 186 -8.40 -22.94 -5.15
CA LYS A 186 -9.22 -24.14 -5.19
C LYS A 186 -10.71 -23.82 -5.17
N GLU A 187 -11.12 -22.81 -4.40
CA GLU A 187 -12.52 -22.38 -4.34
C GLU A 187 -13.00 -21.86 -5.69
N HIS A 188 -12.26 -20.92 -6.28
CA HIS A 188 -12.63 -20.28 -7.55
C HIS A 188 -12.44 -21.21 -8.75
N SER A 189 -11.60 -22.23 -8.64
CA SER A 189 -11.37 -23.21 -9.71
C SER A 189 -12.48 -24.26 -9.87
N LYS A 190 -13.50 -24.28 -9.00
CA LYS A 190 -14.57 -25.28 -9.06
C LYS A 190 -15.49 -25.12 -10.27
N GLN A 191 -15.79 -23.88 -10.64
CA GLN A 191 -16.75 -23.54 -11.69
C GLN A 191 -16.07 -22.94 -12.92
N PHE A 192 -14.90 -22.33 -12.74
CA PHE A 192 -14.15 -21.69 -13.82
C PHE A 192 -12.66 -22.00 -13.68
N LEU A 193 -11.98 -22.26 -14.80
CA LEU A 193 -10.53 -22.37 -14.82
C LEU A 193 -9.97 -21.62 -16.02
N ALA A 194 -9.13 -20.62 -15.74
CA ALA A 194 -8.45 -19.86 -16.78
C ALA A 194 -7.56 -20.80 -17.62
N THR A 195 -7.42 -20.45 -18.90
CA THR A 195 -6.62 -21.24 -19.83
C THR A 195 -5.13 -21.17 -19.48
N PRO A 196 -4.32 -22.18 -19.87
CA PRO A 196 -2.87 -22.13 -19.71
C PRO A 196 -2.23 -20.87 -20.32
N ALA A 197 -2.79 -20.37 -21.43
CA ALA A 197 -2.32 -19.13 -22.07
C ALA A 197 -2.58 -17.89 -21.21
N GLN A 198 -3.75 -17.81 -20.55
CA GLN A 198 -4.07 -16.73 -19.60
C GLN A 198 -3.14 -16.76 -18.39
N PHE A 199 -2.95 -17.94 -17.77
CA PHE A 199 -1.98 -18.09 -16.67
C PHE A 199 -0.55 -17.72 -17.10
N GLY A 200 -0.11 -18.19 -18.27
CA GLY A 200 1.20 -17.86 -18.82
C GLY A 200 1.39 -16.36 -19.06
N THR A 201 0.35 -15.69 -19.58
CA THR A 201 0.36 -14.24 -19.83
C THR A 201 0.46 -13.45 -18.53
N VAL A 202 -0.36 -13.78 -17.53
CA VAL A 202 -0.29 -13.15 -16.20
C VAL A 202 1.08 -13.39 -15.57
N GLY A 203 1.58 -14.62 -15.61
CA GLY A 203 2.90 -14.96 -15.09
C GLY A 203 4.03 -14.16 -15.75
N LEU A 204 3.97 -13.99 -17.07
CA LEU A 204 4.94 -13.19 -17.83
C LEU A 204 4.93 -11.72 -17.39
N PHE A 205 3.76 -11.08 -17.33
CA PHE A 205 3.65 -9.68 -16.92
C PHE A 205 4.01 -9.46 -15.46
N ALA A 206 3.59 -10.35 -14.56
CA ALA A 206 3.97 -10.29 -13.15
C ALA A 206 5.49 -10.43 -12.97
N LEU A 207 6.13 -11.34 -13.72
CA LEU A 207 7.58 -11.49 -13.73
C LEU A 207 8.27 -10.24 -14.30
N ALA A 208 7.78 -9.68 -15.40
CA ALA A 208 8.32 -8.46 -15.99
C ALA A 208 8.26 -7.28 -15.01
N LEU A 209 7.14 -7.12 -14.29
CA LEU A 209 6.97 -6.12 -13.24
C LEU A 209 7.94 -6.36 -12.06
N ALA A 210 8.10 -7.60 -11.62
CA ALA A 210 9.04 -7.96 -10.57
C ALA A 210 10.50 -7.69 -10.98
N VAL A 211 10.88 -8.05 -12.21
CA VAL A 211 12.21 -7.74 -12.77
C VAL A 211 12.42 -6.24 -12.85
N ALA A 212 11.46 -5.48 -13.36
CA ALA A 212 11.52 -4.02 -13.41
C ALA A 212 11.67 -3.39 -12.02
N ALA A 213 10.97 -3.93 -11.01
CA ALA A 213 11.05 -3.49 -9.62
C ALA A 213 12.48 -3.53 -9.05
N PHE A 214 13.30 -4.48 -9.50
CA PHE A 214 14.70 -4.61 -9.10
C PHE A 214 15.70 -4.04 -10.12
N ALA A 215 15.31 -3.86 -11.38
CA ALA A 215 16.16 -3.25 -12.40
C ALA A 215 16.25 -1.71 -12.26
N MET A 216 15.23 -1.06 -11.69
CA MET A 216 15.26 0.40 -11.49
C MET A 216 16.42 0.84 -10.58
N PRO A 217 17.06 1.99 -10.89
CA PRO A 217 18.15 2.53 -10.07
C PRO A 217 17.75 2.72 -8.61
N ARG A 218 18.65 2.37 -7.71
CA ARG A 218 18.49 2.63 -6.27
C ARG A 218 18.54 4.14 -6.03
N ARG A 219 17.39 4.79 -5.88
CA ARG A 219 17.33 6.17 -5.41
C ARG A 219 17.57 6.16 -3.89
N PHE A 220 18.80 6.43 -3.48
CA PHE A 220 19.12 6.64 -2.08
C PHE A 220 18.40 7.90 -1.59
N PRO A 221 17.60 7.83 -0.50
CA PRO A 221 17.24 9.05 0.22
C PRO A 221 18.55 9.60 0.80
N ARG A 222 19.09 10.68 0.21
CA ARG A 222 20.13 11.47 0.85
C ARG A 222 19.52 12.06 2.12
N ARG A 223 19.71 11.37 3.24
CA ARG A 223 19.54 11.98 4.56
C ARG A 223 20.65 13.03 4.63
N GLY A 224 20.28 14.30 4.71
CA GLY A 224 21.22 15.41 4.84
C GLY A 224 22.15 15.16 6.03
N VAL A 225 23.36 14.70 5.74
CA VAL A 225 24.50 14.76 6.63
C VAL A 225 25.35 15.85 6.01
N ASP A 226 25.15 17.08 6.49
CA ASP A 226 26.15 18.15 6.45
C ASP A 226 25.92 19.01 7.69
N GLY A 227 26.20 18.40 8.84
CA GLY A 227 26.46 19.09 10.09
C GLY A 227 27.93 18.97 10.41
N ARG A 228 28.81 19.59 9.60
CA ARG A 228 30.20 19.91 9.96
C ARG A 228 30.77 20.93 8.98
N GLY A 229 31.25 22.03 9.55
CA GLY A 229 31.85 23.23 8.96
C GLY A 229 32.45 23.12 7.56
N GLY A 230 31.95 23.99 6.69
CA GLY A 230 32.62 24.45 5.49
C GLY A 230 32.22 25.91 5.28
N GLU A 231 32.89 26.83 5.98
CA GLU A 231 32.95 28.23 5.53
C GLU A 231 33.72 28.24 4.21
N GLY A 232 32.98 28.27 3.11
CA GLY A 232 33.53 28.30 1.76
C GLY A 232 32.44 28.77 0.82
N ARG A 233 32.55 30.03 0.40
CA ARG A 233 31.73 30.67 -0.63
C ARG A 233 31.58 29.76 -1.85
N ASP A 234 30.35 29.55 -2.28
CA ASP A 234 29.98 29.43 -3.69
C ASP A 234 28.52 29.90 -3.86
N GLU A 235 28.40 31.20 -4.09
CA GLU A 235 27.24 31.81 -4.73
C GLU A 235 27.24 31.36 -6.19
N GLY A 236 26.26 30.55 -6.63
CA GLY A 236 26.18 30.21 -8.05
C GLY A 236 25.30 29.04 -8.49
N GLY A 237 24.64 28.32 -7.59
CA GLY A 237 23.88 27.12 -7.99
C GLY A 237 22.70 26.80 -7.09
N ARG A 238 21.73 27.73 -6.96
CA ARG A 238 20.38 27.35 -6.51
C ARG A 238 19.75 26.49 -7.61
N GLY A 239 20.13 25.22 -7.66
CA GLY A 239 19.46 24.22 -8.48
C GLY A 239 17.97 24.31 -8.16
N SER A 240 17.18 24.68 -9.16
CA SER A 240 15.73 24.81 -9.14
C SER A 240 15.06 23.43 -8.96
N GLY A 241 15.35 22.74 -7.86
CA GLY A 241 14.61 21.58 -7.43
C GLY A 241 13.23 22.06 -7.02
N GLY A 242 12.24 21.91 -7.91
CA GLY A 242 10.89 22.40 -7.67
C GLY A 242 10.36 21.98 -6.30
N ARG A 243 9.69 22.89 -5.59
CA ARG A 243 9.09 22.61 -4.29
C ARG A 243 8.07 21.48 -4.41
N VAL A 244 8.07 20.56 -3.45
CA VAL A 244 6.96 19.59 -3.29
C VAL A 244 5.79 20.33 -2.63
N PRO A 245 4.54 20.20 -3.14
CA PRO A 245 3.37 20.79 -2.48
C PRO A 245 3.25 20.29 -1.03
N PRO A 246 2.66 21.08 -0.11
CA PRO A 246 2.55 20.66 1.29
C PRO A 246 1.74 19.36 1.43
N PRO A 247 1.99 18.54 2.47
CA PRO A 247 1.37 17.21 2.60
C PRO A 247 -0.15 17.19 2.50
N TRP A 248 -0.84 18.21 3.04
CA TRP A 248 -2.30 18.30 2.96
C TRP A 248 -2.79 18.46 1.52
N ALA A 249 -2.09 19.24 0.68
CA ALA A 249 -2.47 19.46 -0.71
C ALA A 249 -2.25 18.19 -1.54
N VAL A 250 -1.14 17.48 -1.28
CA VAL A 250 -0.89 16.16 -1.88
C VAL A 250 -1.97 15.15 -1.45
N GLY A 251 -2.38 15.16 -0.18
CA GLY A 251 -3.48 14.34 0.33
C GLY A 251 -4.82 14.65 -0.36
N CYS A 252 -5.19 15.93 -0.48
CA CYS A 252 -6.41 16.33 -1.21
C CYS A 252 -6.36 15.91 -2.68
N GLY A 253 -5.21 16.07 -3.35
CA GLY A 253 -5.02 15.59 -4.72
C GLY A 253 -5.18 14.07 -4.82
N ALA A 254 -4.64 13.32 -3.85
CA ALA A 254 -4.82 11.87 -3.78
C ALA A 254 -6.30 11.48 -3.59
N VAL A 255 -7.06 12.18 -2.73
CA VAL A 255 -8.51 11.96 -2.59
C VAL A 255 -9.23 12.12 -3.92
N VAL A 256 -8.94 13.19 -4.67
CA VAL A 256 -9.57 13.44 -5.98
C VAL A 256 -9.22 12.35 -6.99
N LEU A 257 -7.93 12.01 -7.13
CA LEU A 257 -7.48 11.02 -8.11
C LEU A 257 -7.98 9.61 -7.77
N MET A 258 -7.95 9.23 -6.50
CA MET A 258 -8.43 7.92 -6.05
C MET A 258 -9.97 7.82 -6.06
N GLY A 259 -10.67 8.93 -5.79
CA GLY A 259 -12.11 9.03 -6.01
C GLY A 259 -12.48 8.88 -7.48
N ALA A 260 -11.73 9.53 -8.39
CA ALA A 260 -11.92 9.37 -9.84
C ALA A 260 -11.65 7.92 -10.30
N HIS A 261 -10.70 7.22 -9.69
CA HIS A 261 -10.47 5.79 -9.94
C HIS A 261 -11.68 4.93 -9.53
N GLN A 262 -12.26 5.15 -8.34
CA GLN A 262 -13.38 4.35 -7.85
C GLN A 262 -14.70 4.67 -8.57
N LEU A 263 -14.94 5.94 -8.88
CA LEU A 263 -16.21 6.42 -9.45
C LEU A 263 -16.20 6.48 -10.98
N SER A 264 -15.14 5.97 -11.62
CA SER A 264 -15.08 5.91 -13.09
C SER A 264 -16.16 4.99 -13.65
N SER A 265 -16.86 5.46 -14.69
CA SER A 265 -17.91 4.67 -15.34
C SER A 265 -17.37 3.41 -16.04
N PRO A 266 -18.22 2.40 -16.28
CA PRO A 266 -17.82 1.15 -16.95
C PRO A 266 -17.22 1.30 -18.36
N GLY A 267 -17.61 2.34 -19.10
CA GLY A 267 -17.25 2.51 -20.51
C GLY A 267 -15.84 3.06 -20.74
N TRP A 268 -15.44 3.16 -22.02
CA TRP A 268 -14.12 3.66 -22.43
C TRP A 268 -13.77 5.06 -21.90
N GLY A 269 -14.76 5.94 -21.73
CA GLY A 269 -14.56 7.25 -21.10
C GLY A 269 -14.13 7.14 -19.63
N GLY A 270 -14.75 6.23 -18.88
CA GLY A 270 -14.35 5.94 -17.50
C GLY A 270 -13.00 5.25 -17.41
N VAL A 271 -12.68 4.32 -18.32
CA VAL A 271 -11.33 3.73 -18.43
C VAL A 271 -10.27 4.79 -18.70
N ALA A 272 -10.53 5.74 -19.60
CA ALA A 272 -9.61 6.83 -19.90
C ALA A 272 -9.40 7.75 -18.68
N LEU A 273 -10.48 8.11 -17.97
CA LEU A 273 -10.42 8.90 -16.73
C LEU A 273 -9.61 8.18 -15.65
N ASN A 274 -9.89 6.88 -15.46
CA ASN A 274 -9.22 6.04 -14.47
C ASN A 274 -7.72 5.91 -14.79
N GLY A 275 -7.39 5.57 -16.03
CA GLY A 275 -6.02 5.50 -16.51
C GLY A 275 -5.27 6.82 -16.32
N ALA A 276 -5.90 7.96 -16.67
CA ALA A 276 -5.32 9.28 -16.43
C ALA A 276 -5.10 9.54 -14.94
N ALA A 277 -6.06 9.21 -14.08
CA ALA A 277 -5.93 9.39 -12.63
C ALA A 277 -4.77 8.58 -12.04
N LEU A 278 -4.63 7.31 -12.44
CA LEU A 278 -3.54 6.43 -12.00
C LEU A 278 -2.18 6.89 -12.53
N VAL A 279 -2.10 7.31 -13.80
CA VAL A 279 -0.87 7.85 -14.41
C VAL A 279 -0.45 9.14 -13.72
N LEU A 280 -1.39 10.05 -13.44
CA LEU A 280 -1.10 11.30 -12.73
C LEU A 280 -0.66 11.01 -11.29
N ALA A 281 -1.35 10.13 -10.56
CA ALA A 281 -0.99 9.77 -9.19
C ALA A 281 0.39 9.09 -9.13
N GLY A 282 0.61 8.07 -9.97
CA GLY A 282 1.87 7.34 -10.05
C GLY A 282 3.04 8.22 -10.51
N GLY A 283 2.83 9.04 -11.56
CA GLY A 283 3.82 9.99 -12.06
C GLY A 283 4.20 11.04 -11.03
N ALA A 284 3.22 11.63 -10.36
CA ALA A 284 3.47 12.60 -9.28
C ALA A 284 4.23 11.95 -8.10
N LEU A 285 3.87 10.73 -7.70
CA LEU A 285 4.59 9.99 -6.66
C LEU A 285 6.04 9.68 -7.08
N LEU A 286 6.27 9.17 -8.30
CA LEU A 286 7.61 8.85 -8.79
C LEU A 286 8.49 10.09 -8.94
N TRP A 287 7.88 11.23 -9.27
CA TRP A 287 8.58 12.51 -9.41
C TRP A 287 8.89 13.14 -8.06
N TRP A 288 7.89 13.30 -7.19
CA TRP A 288 8.06 13.95 -5.89
C TRP A 288 8.81 13.08 -4.88
N SER A 289 8.67 11.76 -4.91
CA SER A 289 9.37 10.87 -3.95
C SER A 289 10.89 10.93 -4.02
N GLY A 290 11.44 11.44 -5.13
CA GLY A 290 12.89 11.67 -5.27
C GLY A 290 13.36 13.04 -4.75
N ARG A 291 12.47 13.94 -4.33
CA ARG A 291 12.82 15.30 -3.93
C ARG A 291 13.18 15.40 -2.43
N PRO A 292 14.07 16.33 -2.04
CA PRO A 292 14.48 16.50 -0.64
C PRO A 292 13.32 16.82 0.31
N ASP A 293 12.32 17.56 -0.19
CA ASP A 293 11.16 17.98 0.60
C ASP A 293 10.12 16.87 0.79
N TRP A 294 10.24 15.75 0.04
CA TRP A 294 9.36 14.62 0.22
C TRP A 294 9.73 13.86 1.49
N GLY A 295 8.72 13.53 2.29
CA GLY A 295 8.94 12.97 3.62
C GLY A 295 7.75 12.18 4.14
N PRO A 296 7.87 11.59 5.35
CA PRO A 296 6.86 10.69 5.91
C PRO A 296 5.46 11.31 6.02
N ALA A 297 5.36 12.63 6.22
CA ALA A 297 4.07 13.30 6.25
C ALA A 297 3.33 13.26 4.90
N HIS A 298 4.05 13.35 3.79
CA HIS A 298 3.48 13.21 2.44
C HIS A 298 3.02 11.78 2.17
N VAL A 299 3.81 10.79 2.60
CA VAL A 299 3.45 9.37 2.53
C VAL A 299 2.16 9.10 3.30
N LEU A 300 2.07 9.55 4.56
CA LEU A 300 0.86 9.42 5.37
C LEU A 300 -0.33 10.14 4.74
N ALA A 301 -0.13 11.30 4.12
CA ALA A 301 -1.21 12.02 3.47
C ALA A 301 -1.80 11.24 2.28
N VAL A 302 -0.95 10.67 1.41
CA VAL A 302 -1.42 9.87 0.25
C VAL A 302 -2.03 8.55 0.68
N CYS A 303 -1.33 7.81 1.56
CA CYS A 303 -1.80 6.49 1.99
C CYS A 303 -3.03 6.60 2.91
N GLY A 304 -3.09 7.65 3.74
CA GLY A 304 -4.26 7.95 4.57
C GLY A 304 -5.46 8.41 3.75
N ALA A 305 -5.24 9.22 2.70
CA ALA A 305 -6.29 9.56 1.74
C ALA A 305 -6.91 8.31 1.12
N ALA A 306 -6.11 7.30 0.81
CA ALA A 306 -6.64 6.04 0.30
C ALA A 306 -7.60 5.36 1.30
N LEU A 307 -7.17 5.16 2.55
CA LEU A 307 -8.05 4.55 3.56
C LEU A 307 -9.34 5.36 3.77
N VAL A 308 -9.25 6.70 3.76
CA VAL A 308 -10.40 7.59 3.93
C VAL A 308 -11.35 7.51 2.74
N VAL A 309 -10.85 7.52 1.50
CA VAL A 309 -11.69 7.38 0.30
C VAL A 309 -12.43 6.05 0.33
N ASN A 310 -11.74 4.95 0.62
CA ASN A 310 -12.37 3.63 0.64
C ASN A 310 -13.44 3.54 1.73
N ALA A 311 -13.11 3.99 2.96
CA ALA A 311 -14.07 4.02 4.06
C ALA A 311 -15.24 4.98 3.82
N ALA A 312 -15.03 6.10 3.13
CA ALA A 312 -16.10 7.06 2.82
C ALA A 312 -17.05 6.51 1.75
N LEU A 313 -16.52 5.81 0.75
CA LEU A 313 -17.32 5.19 -0.31
C LEU A 313 -18.22 4.06 0.21
N SER A 314 -17.85 3.41 1.33
CA SER A 314 -18.72 2.40 1.96
C SER A 314 -20.14 2.90 2.30
N PHE A 315 -20.32 4.21 2.47
CA PHE A 315 -21.64 4.80 2.74
C PHE A 315 -22.52 4.92 1.50
N VAL A 316 -21.95 4.78 0.29
CA VAL A 316 -22.68 4.89 -0.98
C VAL A 316 -22.67 3.59 -1.79
N VAL A 317 -21.75 2.67 -1.51
CA VAL A 317 -21.70 1.32 -2.12
C VAL A 317 -22.86 0.49 -1.60
N GLU A 318 -23.63 -0.15 -2.48
CA GLU A 318 -24.64 -1.13 -2.11
C GLU A 318 -23.98 -2.47 -1.80
N PRO A 319 -24.29 -3.12 -0.65
CA PRO A 319 -23.69 -4.40 -0.33
C PRO A 319 -24.30 -5.50 -1.20
N LEU A 320 -23.49 -6.49 -1.57
CA LEU A 320 -23.95 -7.75 -2.13
C LEU A 320 -24.76 -8.50 -1.07
N GLY A 321 -25.92 -9.02 -1.46
CA GLY A 321 -26.84 -9.75 -0.60
C GLY A 321 -27.68 -8.91 0.37
N ASP A 322 -28.46 -9.60 1.21
CA ASP A 322 -29.48 -8.98 2.07
C ASP A 322 -28.92 -8.51 3.43
N THR A 323 -28.34 -7.30 3.46
CA THR A 323 -27.83 -6.69 4.70
C THR A 323 -28.72 -5.56 5.21
N SER A 324 -29.06 -5.58 6.51
CA SER A 324 -29.77 -4.47 7.17
C SER A 324 -28.99 -3.14 7.04
N PRO A 325 -29.61 -2.05 6.53
CA PRO A 325 -28.94 -0.75 6.39
C PRO A 325 -28.37 -0.22 7.70
N VAL A 326 -29.07 -0.43 8.82
CA VAL A 326 -28.63 0.02 10.14
C VAL A 326 -27.33 -0.66 10.56
N VAL A 327 -27.23 -1.97 10.34
CA VAL A 327 -26.05 -2.76 10.69
C VAL A 327 -24.87 -2.37 9.80
N LYS A 328 -25.09 -2.30 8.48
CA LYS A 328 -24.08 -1.88 7.50
C LYS A 328 -23.50 -0.50 7.85
N TYR A 329 -24.34 0.53 7.98
CA TYR A 329 -23.85 1.88 8.25
C TYR A 329 -23.25 2.03 9.64
N GLY A 330 -23.70 1.23 10.62
CA GLY A 330 -23.05 1.11 11.92
C GLY A 330 -21.62 0.58 11.79
N ALA A 331 -21.42 -0.52 11.08
CA ALA A 331 -20.09 -1.12 10.84
C ALA A 331 -19.18 -0.16 10.06
N ASN A 332 -19.68 0.48 9.00
CA ASN A 332 -18.95 1.48 8.22
C ASN A 332 -18.53 2.68 9.08
N GLY A 333 -19.41 3.16 9.97
CA GLY A 333 -19.11 4.20 10.94
C GLY A 333 -17.98 3.82 11.88
N VAL A 334 -18.01 2.61 12.42
CA VAL A 334 -16.93 2.09 13.29
C VAL A 334 -15.60 2.01 12.53
N LEU A 335 -15.59 1.44 11.32
CA LEU A 335 -14.36 1.34 10.51
C LEU A 335 -13.79 2.71 10.16
N MET A 336 -14.65 3.68 9.79
CA MET A 336 -14.21 5.06 9.55
C MET A 336 -13.57 5.68 10.79
N ILE A 337 -14.18 5.51 11.97
CA ILE A 337 -13.61 6.01 13.23
C ILE A 337 -12.25 5.36 13.49
N VAL A 338 -12.12 4.05 13.32
CA VAL A 338 -10.85 3.32 13.48
C VAL A 338 -9.78 3.87 12.52
N VAL A 339 -10.12 4.11 11.25
CA VAL A 339 -9.21 4.73 10.27
C VAL A 339 -8.77 6.11 10.76
N LEU A 340 -9.69 6.98 11.16
CA LEU A 340 -9.35 8.34 11.62
C LEU A 340 -8.47 8.33 12.88
N LEU A 341 -8.74 7.43 13.83
CA LEU A 341 -7.91 7.24 15.02
C LEU A 341 -6.51 6.75 14.67
N LEU A 342 -6.39 5.77 13.76
CA LEU A 342 -5.12 5.25 13.26
C LEU A 342 -4.28 6.34 12.59
N LEU A 343 -4.89 7.14 11.70
CA LEU A 343 -4.22 8.25 11.01
C LEU A 343 -3.82 9.37 11.98
N GLY A 344 -4.67 9.68 12.95
CA GLY A 344 -4.37 10.61 14.04
C GLY A 344 -3.18 10.14 14.88
N TRP A 345 -3.12 8.86 15.22
CA TRP A 345 -2.00 8.26 15.93
C TRP A 345 -0.71 8.29 15.10
N ALA A 346 -0.75 7.86 13.83
CA ALA A 346 0.39 7.92 12.91
C ALA A 346 0.95 9.35 12.80
N ARG A 347 0.07 10.35 12.63
CA ARG A 347 0.46 11.77 12.58
C ARG A 347 1.16 12.23 13.86
N ARG A 348 0.66 11.83 15.03
CA ARG A 348 1.31 12.13 16.32
C ARG A 348 2.72 11.51 16.37
N ARG A 349 2.88 10.25 15.95
CA ARG A 349 4.18 9.53 15.93
C ARG A 349 5.21 10.21 15.02
N LEU A 350 4.78 10.70 13.86
CA LEU A 350 5.64 11.47 12.96
C LEU A 350 6.12 12.78 13.59
N ARG A 351 5.24 13.53 14.26
CA ARG A 351 5.59 14.79 14.93
C ARG A 351 6.61 14.59 16.05
N PHE A 352 6.44 13.56 16.89
CA PHE A 352 7.37 13.26 17.98
C PHE A 352 8.78 12.86 17.48
N THR A 353 8.88 12.33 16.27
CA THR A 353 10.18 11.94 15.68
C THR A 353 10.87 13.12 14.99
N ALA A 354 10.10 14.13 14.55
CA ALA A 354 10.61 15.33 13.90
C ALA A 354 11.05 16.43 14.88
N ALA A 355 10.58 16.40 16.13
CA ALA A 355 11.01 17.35 17.15
C ALA A 355 12.51 17.16 17.48
N PRO A 356 13.35 18.21 17.43
CA PRO A 356 14.71 18.14 17.93
C PRO A 356 14.69 17.70 19.39
N ARG A 357 15.51 16.71 19.76
CA ARG A 357 15.80 16.44 21.17
C ARG A 357 16.48 17.68 21.74
N GLN A 358 15.70 18.61 22.30
CA GLN A 358 16.24 19.71 23.07
C GLN A 358 16.90 19.14 24.33
N LEU A 359 18.23 19.11 24.30
CA LEU A 359 19.17 19.23 25.41
C LEU A 359 18.73 18.61 26.75
N GLU A 360 19.02 17.33 26.91
CA GLU A 360 19.13 16.66 28.22
C GLU A 360 20.48 16.98 28.90
N GLY A 361 21.01 18.20 28.69
CA GLY A 361 22.36 18.60 29.05
C GLY A 361 22.46 19.83 29.96
N ALA A 362 21.36 20.29 30.56
CA ALA A 362 21.36 21.47 31.41
C ALA A 362 20.68 21.20 32.77
N ARG A 363 21.17 20.20 33.51
CA ARG A 363 20.93 20.07 34.97
C ARG A 363 22.16 19.45 35.65
N SER A 364 23.27 20.17 35.61
CA SER A 364 24.34 20.07 36.60
C SER A 364 25.24 21.30 36.46
N ALA A 365 24.85 22.37 37.13
CA ALA A 365 25.73 23.46 37.54
C ALA A 365 25.30 23.86 38.95
#